data_AF-A0A349VPM9-F1
#
_entry.id   AF-A0A349VPM9-F1
#
_cell.length_a   1.000
_cell.length_b   1.000
_cell.length_c   1.000
_cell.angle_alpha   90.00
_cell.angle_beta   90.00
_cell.angle_gamma   90.00
#
_symmetry.space_group_name_H-M   'P 1'
#
loop_
_entity.id
_entity.type
_entity.pdbx_description
1 polymer ?
#
loop_
_entity_poly.entity_id
_entity_poly.type
_entity_poly.pdbx_seq_one_letter_code
_entity_poly.pdbx_strand_id
1 'polypeptide(L)'
;MAFAEEYMAFLDISKTEREFVKNAIEALTDKGFVDIDTKKALKSGDKVFSSIKGKGLMFAVVGKEDAFKGFNILGAHIDSPRLDLKPNPLYEEDELVFFKTHYYGGI
;
A
#
# COMPACT_ATOMS: atom_id res chain seq x y z
N MET A 1 25.06 -0.29 2.40
CA MET A 1 24.26 0.93 2.16
C MET A 1 23.07 0.68 1.24
N ALA A 2 23.17 -0.29 0.30
CA ALA A 2 22.09 -0.68 -0.62
C ALA A 2 20.67 -0.76 -0.01
N PHE A 3 20.47 -1.42 1.14
CA PHE A 3 19.13 -1.53 1.75
C PHE A 3 18.50 -0.16 2.08
N ALA A 4 19.29 0.77 2.64
CA ALA A 4 18.78 2.09 3.01
C ALA A 4 18.46 2.92 1.77
N GLU A 5 19.29 2.82 0.73
CA GLU A 5 19.07 3.50 -0.56
C GLU A 5 17.81 3.01 -1.26
N GLU A 6 17.61 1.69 -1.34
CA GLU A 6 16.38 1.08 -1.90
C GLU A 6 15.15 1.46 -1.09
N TYR A 7 15.26 1.47 0.24
CA TYR A 7 14.17 1.87 1.13
C TYR A 7 13.76 3.32 0.91
N MET A 8 14.73 4.25 0.87
CA MET A 8 14.48 5.67 0.60
C MET A 8 13.84 5.85 -0.79
N ALA A 9 14.38 5.19 -1.82
CA ALA A 9 13.84 5.26 -3.17
C ALA A 9 12.38 4.78 -3.24
N PHE A 10 12.04 3.68 -2.53
CA PHE A 10 10.68 3.19 -2.45
C PHE A 10 9.74 4.17 -1.72
N LEU A 11 10.21 4.79 -0.63
CA LEU A 11 9.46 5.84 0.08
C LEU A 11 9.26 7.09 -0.77
N ASP A 12 10.18 7.41 -1.68
CA ASP A 12 10.09 8.60 -2.54
C ASP A 12 8.98 8.51 -3.58
N ILE A 13 8.70 7.30 -4.06
CA ILE A 13 7.63 7.06 -5.04
C ILE A 13 6.30 6.61 -4.39
N SER A 14 6.25 6.41 -3.07
CA SER A 14 5.12 5.81 -2.34
C SER A 14 4.61 6.70 -1.21
N LYS A 15 4.18 7.94 -1.53
CA LYS A 15 3.83 8.95 -0.51
C LYS A 15 2.41 8.79 0.04
N THR A 16 1.51 8.19 -0.73
CA THR A 16 0.12 7.94 -0.35
C THR A 16 -0.17 6.45 -0.23
N GLU A 17 -1.26 6.10 0.46
CA GLU A 17 -1.67 4.70 0.60
C GLU A 17 -1.92 4.02 -0.75
N ARG A 18 -2.35 4.81 -1.76
CA ARG A 18 -2.64 4.31 -3.10
C ARG A 18 -1.37 4.01 -3.89
N GLU A 19 -0.39 4.91 -3.83
CA GLU A 19 0.92 4.71 -4.46
C GLU A 19 1.66 3.55 -3.82
N PHE A 20 1.63 3.47 -2.49
CA PHE A 20 2.24 2.35 -1.76
C PHE A 20 1.66 1.02 -2.21
N VAL A 21 0.32 0.87 -2.23
CA VAL A 21 -0.31 -0.40 -2.66
C VAL A 21 0.06 -0.75 -4.09
N LYS A 22 0.06 0.23 -5.00
CA LYS A 22 0.44 0.01 -6.40
C LYS A 22 1.88 -0.49 -6.51
N ASN A 23 2.84 0.25 -5.96
CA ASN A 23 4.26 -0.07 -6.06
C ASN A 23 4.61 -1.36 -5.30
N ALA A 24 3.94 -1.63 -4.18
CA ALA A 24 4.10 -2.88 -3.45
C ALA A 24 3.58 -4.09 -4.23
N ILE A 25 2.46 -3.97 -4.95
CA ILE A 25 1.97 -5.05 -5.83
C ILE A 25 2.98 -5.33 -6.94
N GLU A 26 3.53 -4.30 -7.59
CA GLU A 26 4.58 -4.46 -8.61
C GLU A 26 5.80 -5.22 -8.03
N ALA A 27 6.31 -4.78 -6.87
CA ALA A 27 7.43 -5.45 -6.19
C ALA A 27 7.11 -6.88 -5.71
N LEU A 28 5.86 -7.16 -5.35
CA LEU A 28 5.40 -8.50 -4.98
C LEU A 28 5.32 -9.41 -6.21
N THR A 29 4.78 -8.91 -7.33
CA THR A 29 4.70 -9.65 -8.60
C THR A 29 6.09 -10.04 -9.09
N ASP A 30 7.07 -9.14 -9.04
CA ASP A 30 8.48 -9.43 -9.40
C ASP A 30 9.09 -10.54 -8.52
N LYS A 31 8.59 -10.69 -7.28
CA LYS A 31 9.00 -11.74 -6.33
C LYS A 31 8.17 -13.02 -6.43
N GLY A 32 7.31 -13.13 -7.46
CA GLY A 32 6.49 -14.30 -7.77
C GLY A 32 5.22 -14.43 -6.92
N PHE A 33 4.75 -13.34 -6.31
CA PHE A 33 3.42 -13.32 -5.69
C PHE A 33 2.34 -13.15 -6.77
N VAL A 34 1.20 -13.80 -6.55
CA VAL A 34 0.02 -13.68 -7.43
C VAL A 34 -1.19 -13.24 -6.62
N ASP A 35 -2.19 -12.66 -7.30
CA ASP A 35 -3.46 -12.35 -6.64
C ASP A 35 -4.12 -13.65 -6.16
N ILE A 36 -4.53 -13.69 -4.89
CA ILE A 36 -5.14 -14.85 -4.25
C ILE A 36 -6.40 -15.32 -5.00
N ASP A 37 -7.16 -14.40 -5.60
CA ASP A 37 -8.39 -14.72 -6.33
C ASP A 37 -8.12 -15.52 -7.62
N THR A 38 -6.88 -15.50 -8.12
CA THR A 38 -6.48 -16.30 -9.28
C THR A 38 -6.24 -17.78 -8.93
N LYS A 39 -6.16 -18.11 -7.63
CA LYS A 39 -5.93 -19.47 -7.15
C LYS A 39 -7.20 -20.14 -6.65
N LYS A 40 -7.46 -21.34 -7.16
CA LYS A 40 -8.55 -22.20 -6.67
C LYS A 40 -8.22 -22.93 -5.36
N ALA A 41 -6.93 -23.15 -5.11
CA ALA A 41 -6.44 -23.82 -3.90
C ALA A 41 -5.05 -23.32 -3.56
N LEU A 42 -4.75 -23.24 -2.26
CA LEU A 42 -3.45 -22.82 -1.74
C LEU A 42 -2.63 -24.05 -1.36
N LYS A 43 -1.35 -24.04 -1.73
CA LYS A 43 -0.37 -25.07 -1.38
C LYS A 43 0.81 -24.45 -0.64
N SER A 44 1.52 -25.27 0.12
CA SER A 44 2.73 -24.82 0.82
C SER A 44 3.74 -24.20 -0.14
N GLY A 45 4.29 -23.05 0.25
CA GLY A 45 5.22 -22.25 -0.56
C GLY A 45 4.54 -21.25 -1.49
N ASP A 46 3.21 -21.29 -1.63
CA ASP A 46 2.49 -20.33 -2.45
C ASP A 46 2.65 -18.91 -1.90
N LYS A 47 2.94 -17.97 -2.80
CA LYS A 47 3.03 -16.54 -2.53
C LYS A 47 1.81 -15.86 -3.09
N VAL A 48 0.97 -15.29 -2.22
CA VAL A 48 -0.30 -14.67 -2.62
C VAL A 48 -0.46 -13.29 -2.02
N PHE A 49 -1.17 -12.41 -2.71
CA PHE A 49 -1.58 -11.11 -2.19
C PHE A 49 -3.06 -10.82 -2.49
N SER A 50 -3.62 -9.85 -1.78
CA SER A 50 -4.96 -9.31 -2.06
C SER A 50 -4.94 -7.80 -1.82
N SER A 51 -5.51 -7.03 -2.77
CA SER A 51 -5.64 -5.58 -2.66
C SER A 51 -7.03 -5.19 -2.16
N ILE A 52 -7.08 -4.33 -1.14
CA ILE A 52 -8.32 -3.82 -0.56
C ILE A 52 -8.57 -2.43 -1.15
N LYS A 53 -9.34 -2.37 -2.25
CA LYS A 53 -9.73 -1.12 -2.95
C LYS A 53 -8.53 -0.22 -3.35
N GLY A 54 -7.35 -0.81 -3.55
CA GLY A 54 -6.12 -0.07 -3.84
C GLY A 54 -5.67 0.86 -2.70
N LYS A 55 -6.07 0.59 -1.45
CA LYS A 55 -5.71 1.36 -0.25
C LYS A 55 -5.23 0.50 0.92
N GLY A 56 -5.44 -0.81 0.86
CA GLY A 56 -4.87 -1.78 1.78
C GLY A 56 -4.29 -2.95 1.01
N LEU A 57 -3.37 -3.66 1.62
CA LEU A 57 -2.68 -4.79 1.02
C LEU A 57 -2.46 -5.87 2.08
N MET A 58 -2.81 -7.11 1.74
CA MET A 58 -2.45 -8.30 2.49
C MET A 58 -1.62 -9.19 1.58
N PHE A 59 -0.55 -9.78 2.09
CA PHE A 59 0.23 -10.78 1.36
C PHE A 59 0.78 -11.83 2.31
N ALA A 60 0.95 -13.04 1.80
CA ALA A 60 1.35 -14.18 2.61
C ALA A 60 2.20 -15.17 1.80
N VAL A 61 3.04 -15.90 2.53
CA VAL A 61 3.67 -17.13 2.05
C VAL A 61 3.03 -18.29 2.80
N VAL A 62 2.38 -19.20 2.08
CA VAL A 62 1.63 -20.31 2.67
C VAL A 62 2.59 -21.30 3.33
N GLY A 63 2.37 -21.57 4.61
CA GLY A 63 3.18 -22.48 5.41
C GLY A 63 3.01 -23.96 5.06
N LYS A 64 3.71 -24.84 5.78
CA LYS A 64 3.54 -26.31 5.66
C LYS A 64 2.48 -26.84 6.62
N GLU A 65 2.29 -26.16 7.73
CA GLU A 65 1.35 -26.52 8.78
C GLU A 65 -0.07 -26.12 8.40
N ASP A 66 -1.04 -26.82 8.99
CA ASP A 66 -2.45 -26.49 8.83
C ASP A 66 -2.75 -25.09 9.38
N ALA A 67 -3.61 -24.33 8.68
CA ALA A 67 -4.01 -22.98 9.05
C ALA A 67 -4.64 -22.89 10.46
N PHE A 68 -5.27 -23.97 10.95
CA PHE A 68 -5.80 -24.07 12.31
C PHE A 68 -4.71 -24.05 13.38
N LYS A 69 -3.45 -24.33 13.04
CA LYS A 69 -2.31 -24.19 13.97
C LYS A 69 -1.86 -22.73 14.14
N GLY A 70 -2.37 -21.81 13.31
CA GLY A 70 -2.18 -20.38 13.46
C GLY A 70 -1.33 -19.73 12.37
N PHE A 71 -1.09 -18.43 12.54
CA PHE A 71 -0.42 -17.56 11.58
C PHE A 71 0.60 -16.67 12.28
N ASN A 72 1.70 -16.37 11.57
CA ASN A 72 2.61 -15.29 11.95
C ASN A 72 2.16 -14.02 11.21
N ILE A 73 1.64 -13.04 11.93
CA ILE A 73 1.05 -11.84 11.34
C ILE A 73 1.90 -10.62 11.68
N LEU A 74 2.21 -9.81 10.67
CA LEU A 74 2.78 -8.47 10.81
C LEU A 74 1.77 -7.46 10.27
N GLY A 75 1.48 -6.44 11.07
CA GLY A 75 0.60 -5.33 10.69
C GLY A 75 1.38 -4.01 10.70
N ALA A 76 1.13 -3.19 9.69
CA ALA A 76 1.61 -1.82 9.59
C ALA A 76 0.54 -0.97 8.89
N HIS A 77 0.57 0.34 9.13
CA HIS A 77 -0.23 1.29 8.35
C HIS A 77 0.64 1.89 7.23
N ILE A 78 0.00 2.29 6.13
CA ILE A 78 0.67 2.74 4.90
C ILE A 78 0.21 4.14 4.46
N ASP A 79 -0.70 4.74 5.20
CA ASP A 79 -1.07 6.14 5.08
C ASP A 79 -0.15 7.02 5.94
N SER A 80 -0.01 8.27 5.52
CA SER A 80 0.80 9.28 6.21
C SER A 80 0.05 10.62 6.26
N PRO A 81 0.32 11.47 7.27
CA PRO A 81 -0.26 12.79 7.36
C PRO A 81 0.02 13.63 6.11
N ARG A 82 -0.98 14.36 5.63
CA ARG A 82 -0.88 15.18 4.41
C ARG A 82 -2.00 16.20 4.28
N LEU A 83 -1.82 17.14 3.35
CA LEU A 83 -2.88 18.03 2.90
C LEU A 83 -3.60 17.39 1.72
N ASP A 84 -4.87 17.12 1.90
CA ASP A 84 -5.78 16.71 0.84
C ASP A 84 -6.58 17.93 0.37
N LEU A 85 -7.17 17.85 -0.82
CA LEU A 85 -8.07 18.89 -1.33
C LEU A 85 -9.50 18.66 -0.82
N LYS A 86 -10.20 19.76 -0.49
CA LYS A 86 -11.65 19.69 -0.25
C LYS A 86 -12.39 19.28 -1.52
N PRO A 87 -13.62 18.71 -1.44
CA PRO A 87 -14.38 18.31 -2.62
C PRO A 87 -14.61 19.42 -3.65
N ASN A 88 -14.79 20.67 -3.20
CA ASN A 88 -14.85 21.87 -4.04
C ASN A 88 -13.68 22.80 -3.65
N PRO A 89 -12.45 22.57 -4.16
CA PRO A 89 -11.27 23.23 -3.63
C PRO A 89 -10.95 24.53 -4.35
N LEU A 90 -11.29 24.66 -5.63
CA LEU A 90 -10.90 25.78 -6.46
C LEU A 90 -11.59 27.08 -6.03
N TYR A 91 -10.82 28.13 -5.80
CA TYR A 91 -11.32 29.49 -5.59
C TYR A 91 -10.29 30.53 -6.04
N GLU A 92 -10.73 31.78 -6.19
CA GLU A 92 -9.89 32.91 -6.56
C GLU A 92 -9.87 33.93 -5.41
N GLU A 93 -8.70 34.48 -5.13
CA GLU A 93 -8.49 35.57 -4.16
C GLU A 93 -7.25 36.37 -4.62
N ASP A 94 -7.30 37.70 -4.53
CA ASP A 94 -6.18 38.59 -4.92
C ASP A 94 -5.56 38.31 -6.31
N GLU A 95 -6.41 38.12 -7.33
CA GLU A 95 -6.01 37.79 -8.72
C GLU A 95 -5.21 36.47 -8.86
N LEU A 96 -5.25 35.60 -7.84
CA LEU A 96 -4.63 34.28 -7.81
C LEU A 96 -5.66 33.18 -7.61
N VAL A 97 -5.39 32.03 -8.23
CA VAL A 97 -6.22 30.83 -8.10
C VAL A 97 -5.60 29.87 -7.09
N PHE A 98 -6.39 29.47 -6.11
CA PHE A 98 -5.99 28.63 -5.00
C PHE A 98 -6.84 27.35 -4.91
N PHE A 99 -6.31 26.38 -4.15
CA PHE A 99 -7.03 25.18 -3.77
C PHE A 99 -7.21 25.10 -2.25
N LYS A 100 -8.45 25.03 -1.79
CA LYS A 100 -8.77 24.77 -0.37
C LYS A 100 -8.36 23.36 0.00
N THR A 101 -7.62 23.26 1.09
CA THR A 101 -7.13 21.99 1.64
C THR A 101 -7.90 21.57 2.89
N HIS A 102 -7.80 20.28 3.24
CA HIS A 102 -8.10 19.74 4.56
C HIS A 102 -6.92 18.88 5.01
N TYR A 103 -6.62 18.88 6.30
CA TYR A 103 -5.59 18.01 6.85
C TYR A 103 -6.13 16.58 6.99
N TYR A 104 -5.28 15.61 6.62
CA TYR A 104 -5.46 14.20 6.93
C TYR A 104 -4.38 13.81 7.95
N GLY A 105 -4.78 13.25 9.10
CA GLY A 105 -3.85 12.98 10.21
C GLY A 105 -3.51 14.22 11.06
N GLY A 106 -2.49 14.11 11.93
CA GLY A 106 -1.96 15.24 12.70
C GLY A 106 -0.78 15.89 11.97
N ILE A 107 -0.89 17.20 11.68
CA ILE A 107 0.11 18.03 10.99
C ILE A 107 0.47 19.20 11.90
#